data_AF-A0A4Q5SAK8-F1
#
_entry.id   AF-A0A4Q5SAK8-F1
#
_cell.length_a   1.000
_cell.length_b   1.000
_cell.length_c   1.000
_cell.angle_alpha   90.00
_cell.angle_beta   90.00
_cell.angle_gamma   90.00
#
_symmetry.space_group_name_H-M   'P 1'
#
loop_
_entity.id
_entity.type
_entity.pdbx_description
1 polymer ?
#
loop_
_entity_poly.entity_id
_entity_poly.type
_entity_poly.pdbx_seq_one_letter_code
_entity_poly.pdbx_strand_id
1 'polypeptide(L)'
;MYVMKYNTLLYYCYSTIADAEQFAADHLKFCKELALTGRIIVADEGLNGTVSGTAQACEAYMQAIHADERFAKTEFKIDEVDTPSFVKMHVRYKSEIVHSGLRDPNIINPQLKTGKHLEPVEFMEMKDRDDVVVLDVRSNYEHSLGKFKNAVTLDIDNFRDFPAMINELAKFKDKKILTYCTGGIKCEKASALLLHEGFTDVYQLHGGIIKYGKEAGGKDFEGKCYVFDNRLSVDVNSVNPMV
;
A
#
# COMPACT_ATOMS: atom_id res chain seq x y z
N MET A 1 30.46 -8.44 -16.53
CA MET A 1 30.41 -7.06 -15.99
C MET A 1 29.47 -7.09 -14.80
N TYR A 2 29.90 -6.64 -13.62
CA TYR A 2 29.03 -6.58 -12.44
C TYR A 2 28.07 -5.41 -12.63
N VAL A 3 26.77 -5.70 -12.83
CA VAL A 3 25.74 -4.66 -12.89
C VAL A 3 25.48 -4.24 -11.44
N MET A 4 25.72 -2.97 -11.12
CA MET A 4 25.38 -2.43 -9.81
C MET A 4 23.89 -2.56 -9.59
N LYS A 5 23.50 -3.26 -8.52
CA LYS A 5 22.11 -3.43 -8.11
C LYS A 5 21.69 -2.30 -7.16
N TYR A 6 20.43 -1.92 -7.26
CA TYR A 6 19.77 -0.95 -6.40
C TYR A 6 18.60 -1.62 -5.71
N ASN A 7 18.17 -1.07 -4.59
CA ASN A 7 16.95 -1.48 -3.91
C ASN A 7 15.88 -0.42 -4.08
N THR A 8 14.63 -0.87 -4.15
CA THR A 8 13.45 -0.02 -4.03
C THR A 8 12.67 -0.46 -2.81
N LEU A 9 12.51 0.47 -1.86
CA LEU A 9 11.76 0.30 -0.63
C LEU A 9 10.35 0.87 -0.82
N LEU A 10 9.33 0.07 -0.55
CA LEU A 10 7.93 0.49 -0.46
C LEU A 10 7.45 0.31 0.97
N TYR A 11 6.89 1.37 1.57
CA TYR A 11 6.43 1.33 2.96
C TYR A 11 5.37 2.40 3.21
N TYR A 12 4.63 2.23 4.30
CA TYR A 12 3.82 3.28 4.89
C TYR A 12 3.78 3.08 6.40
N CYS A 13 3.44 4.13 7.14
CA CYS A 13 3.24 4.07 8.58
C CYS A 13 2.18 5.12 8.95
N TYR A 14 1.12 4.69 9.64
CA TYR A 14 0.20 5.61 10.30
C TYR A 14 0.72 5.88 11.71
N SER A 15 1.17 7.10 11.94
CA SER A 15 1.72 7.54 13.23
C SER A 15 1.68 9.05 13.26
N THR A 16 1.29 9.64 14.39
CA THR A 16 1.12 11.09 14.49
C THR A 16 2.47 11.80 14.36
N ILE A 17 2.56 12.72 13.41
CA ILE A 17 3.76 13.55 13.19
C ILE A 17 3.42 14.98 13.60
N ALA A 18 4.03 15.45 14.68
CA ALA A 18 3.99 16.87 15.02
C ALA A 18 4.81 17.68 14.00
N ASP A 19 4.27 18.81 13.56
CA ASP A 19 4.89 19.69 12.56
C ASP A 19 5.31 18.92 11.29
N ALA A 20 4.36 18.20 10.70
CA ALA A 20 4.61 17.32 9.56
C ALA A 20 5.12 18.06 8.32
N GLU A 21 4.84 19.36 8.18
CA GLU A 21 5.41 20.19 7.13
C GLU A 21 6.92 20.37 7.32
N GLN A 22 7.36 20.73 8.52
CA GLN A 22 8.79 20.81 8.83
C GLN A 22 9.47 19.45 8.74
N PHE A 23 8.82 18.38 9.26
CA PHE A 23 9.33 17.01 9.12
C PHE A 23 9.55 16.66 7.64
N ALA A 24 8.63 17.01 6.74
CA ALA A 24 8.80 16.75 5.31
C ALA A 24 10.02 17.45 4.71
N ALA A 25 10.32 18.69 5.13
CA ALA A 25 11.48 19.44 4.68
C ALA A 25 12.79 18.81 5.16
N ASP A 26 12.87 18.44 6.44
CA ASP A 26 14.05 17.81 7.04
C ASP A 26 14.28 16.41 6.45
N HIS A 27 13.20 15.65 6.26
CA HIS A 27 13.25 14.32 5.67
C HIS A 27 13.70 14.35 4.21
N LEU A 28 13.36 15.38 3.44
CA LEU A 28 13.91 15.59 2.09
C LEU A 28 15.42 15.77 2.11
N LYS A 29 15.93 16.56 3.06
CA LYS A 29 17.38 16.80 3.21
C LYS A 29 18.09 15.50 3.55
N PHE A 30 17.56 14.74 4.52
CA PHE A 30 18.08 13.44 4.90
C PHE A 30 18.12 12.44 3.73
N CYS A 31 17.03 12.28 2.98
CA CYS A 31 17.02 11.39 1.82
C CYS A 31 18.05 11.79 0.74
N LYS A 32 18.30 13.10 0.56
CA LYS A 32 19.30 13.59 -0.39
C LYS A 32 20.73 13.33 0.07
N GLU A 33 21.01 13.45 1.37
CA GLU A 33 22.32 13.13 1.94
C GLU A 33 22.69 11.65 1.75
N LEU A 34 21.68 10.76 1.77
CA LEU A 34 21.82 9.35 1.44
C LEU A 34 21.85 9.05 -0.07
N ALA A 35 21.77 10.06 -0.93
CA ALA A 35 21.66 9.93 -2.39
C ALA A 35 20.47 9.06 -2.85
N LEU A 36 19.37 9.06 -2.11
CA LEU A 36 18.15 8.37 -2.50
C LEU A 36 17.40 9.15 -3.59
N THR A 37 16.64 8.41 -4.39
CA THR A 37 15.58 8.93 -5.26
C THR A 37 14.25 8.38 -4.79
N GLY A 38 13.12 9.00 -5.11
CA GLY A 38 11.85 8.51 -4.57
C GLY A 38 10.75 9.54 -4.45
N ARG A 39 9.63 9.08 -3.91
CA ARG A 39 8.51 9.90 -3.50
C ARG A 39 8.08 9.49 -2.10
N ILE A 40 8.05 10.45 -1.19
CA ILE A 40 7.47 10.30 0.15
C ILE A 40 6.39 11.36 0.31
N ILE A 41 5.23 10.93 0.76
CA ILE A 41 4.18 11.80 1.27
C ILE A 41 4.27 11.76 2.79
N VAL A 42 4.34 12.93 3.38
CA VAL A 42 4.24 13.15 4.83
C VAL A 42 2.90 13.83 5.08
N ALA A 43 2.19 13.40 6.09
CA ALA A 43 1.02 14.10 6.60
C ALA A 43 1.05 14.01 8.14
N ASP A 44 0.16 14.75 8.79
CA ASP A 44 0.04 14.68 10.25
C ASP A 44 -0.31 13.25 10.72
N GLU A 45 -0.93 12.45 9.84
CA GLU A 45 -1.28 11.04 10.06
C GLU A 45 -0.16 10.03 9.78
N GLY A 46 1.01 10.45 9.25
CA GLY A 46 2.19 9.57 9.10
C GLY A 46 2.97 9.70 7.80
N LEU A 47 3.50 8.56 7.31
CA LEU A 47 4.36 8.45 6.12
C LEU A 47 3.83 7.46 5.10
N ASN A 48 4.01 7.78 3.81
CA ASN A 48 3.85 6.84 2.70
C ASN A 48 4.97 7.07 1.70
N GLY A 49 5.81 6.06 1.47
CA GLY A 49 7.02 6.25 0.69
C GLY A 49 7.36 5.09 -0.23
N THR A 50 7.88 5.48 -1.40
CA THR A 50 8.68 4.61 -2.25
C THR A 50 10.01 5.30 -2.52
N VAL A 51 11.11 4.70 -2.06
CA VAL A 51 12.47 5.24 -2.27
C VAL A 51 13.37 4.20 -2.92
N SER A 52 14.35 4.65 -3.70
CA SER A 52 15.28 3.80 -4.43
C SER A 52 16.71 4.33 -4.35
N GLY A 53 17.66 3.44 -4.15
CA GLY A 53 19.08 3.77 -3.96
C GLY A 53 19.94 2.52 -3.87
N THR A 54 21.22 2.69 -3.53
CA THR A 54 22.11 1.54 -3.30
C THR A 54 21.65 0.74 -2.09
N ALA A 55 22.03 -0.53 -1.99
CA ALA A 55 21.69 -1.36 -0.84
C ALA A 55 22.11 -0.71 0.50
N GLN A 56 23.29 -0.07 0.54
CA GLN A 56 23.79 0.63 1.71
C GLN A 56 22.97 1.88 2.06
N ALA A 57 22.57 2.67 1.06
CA ALA A 57 21.74 3.85 1.28
C ALA A 57 20.34 3.47 1.78
N CYS A 58 19.75 2.42 1.21
CA CYS A 58 18.47 1.86 1.66
C CYS A 58 18.56 1.30 3.08
N GLU A 59 19.62 0.59 3.44
CA GLU A 59 19.84 0.09 4.78
C GLU A 59 19.96 1.23 5.80
N ALA A 60 20.77 2.25 5.51
CA ALA A 60 20.91 3.43 6.36
C ALA A 60 19.56 4.17 6.54
N TYR A 61 18.75 4.24 5.48
CA TYR A 61 17.42 4.81 5.54
C TYR A 61 16.47 4.01 6.43
N MET A 62 16.43 2.69 6.27
CA MET A 62 15.58 1.81 7.10
C MET A 62 15.97 1.91 8.58
N GLN A 63 17.27 1.90 8.89
CA GLN A 63 17.76 2.05 10.27
C GLN A 63 17.36 3.39 10.88
N ALA A 64 17.45 4.50 10.13
CA ALA A 64 17.01 5.80 10.62
C ALA A 64 15.50 5.87 10.87
N ILE A 65 14.69 5.27 9.99
CA ILE A 65 13.25 5.16 10.20
C ILE A 65 12.95 4.30 11.44
N HIS A 66 13.62 3.15 11.61
CA HIS A 66 13.40 2.28 12.76
C HIS A 66 13.91 2.86 14.09
N ALA A 67 14.88 3.77 14.05
CA ALA A 67 15.40 4.45 15.25
C ALA A 67 14.43 5.51 15.80
N ASP A 68 13.51 6.02 14.97
CA ASP A 68 12.43 6.89 15.43
C ASP A 68 11.28 6.03 15.98
N GLU A 69 10.98 6.18 17.27
CA GLU A 69 9.94 5.37 17.95
C GLU A 69 8.58 5.45 17.26
N ARG A 70 8.27 6.57 16.58
CA ARG A 70 7.03 6.75 15.82
C ARG A 70 6.90 5.77 14.66
N PHE A 71 8.02 5.32 14.11
CA PHE A 71 8.08 4.51 12.90
C PHE A 71 8.82 3.18 13.10
N ALA A 72 9.17 2.83 14.34
CA ALA A 72 9.93 1.63 14.69
C ALA A 72 9.34 0.30 14.15
N LYS A 73 8.02 0.26 13.93
CA LYS A 73 7.30 -0.92 13.41
C LYS A 73 7.08 -0.90 11.89
N THR A 74 7.72 0.03 11.18
CA THR A 74 7.53 0.16 9.73
C THR A 74 8.05 -1.08 9.00
N GLU A 75 7.17 -1.72 8.25
CA GLU A 75 7.53 -2.81 7.35
C GLU A 75 7.93 -2.27 5.97
N PHE A 76 9.14 -2.61 5.54
CA PHE A 76 9.66 -2.29 4.22
C PHE A 76 9.51 -3.48 3.28
N LYS A 77 8.80 -3.29 2.16
CA LYS A 77 8.87 -4.22 1.03
C LYS A 77 10.07 -3.82 0.16
N ILE A 78 10.99 -4.75 -0.07
CA ILE A 78 12.25 -4.49 -0.77
C ILE A 78 12.26 -5.22 -2.11
N ASP A 79 12.44 -4.47 -3.20
CA ASP A 79 12.69 -5.02 -4.54
C ASP A 79 14.12 -4.70 -4.97
N GLU A 80 14.84 -5.69 -5.50
CA GLU A 80 16.12 -5.46 -6.18
C GLU A 80 15.86 -5.05 -7.63
N VAL A 81 16.52 -3.99 -8.10
CA VAL A 81 16.35 -3.41 -9.43
C VAL A 81 17.70 -3.05 -10.06
N ASP A 82 17.80 -3.12 -11.39
CA ASP A 82 19.03 -2.80 -12.13
C ASP A 82 19.30 -1.29 -12.26
N THR A 83 18.25 -0.47 -12.09
CA THR A 83 18.33 0.99 -12.12
C THR A 83 17.40 1.59 -11.07
N PRO A 84 17.71 2.77 -10.51
CA PRO A 84 16.84 3.42 -9.55
C PRO A 84 15.42 3.62 -10.11
N SER A 85 14.40 3.31 -9.30
CA SER A 85 13.00 3.40 -9.73
C SER A 85 12.49 4.85 -9.88
N PHE A 86 13.31 5.85 -9.54
CA PHE A 86 12.99 7.26 -9.67
C PHE A 86 14.19 8.06 -10.19
N VAL A 87 13.91 9.20 -10.83
CA VAL A 87 14.97 10.12 -11.31
C VAL A 87 15.39 11.13 -10.23
N LYS A 88 14.44 11.54 -9.36
CA LYS A 88 14.64 12.57 -8.35
C LYS A 88 14.01 12.17 -7.03
N MET A 89 14.48 12.77 -5.95
CA MET A 89 13.84 12.67 -4.64
C MET A 89 12.80 13.76 -4.44
N HIS A 90 11.60 13.35 -4.03
CA HIS A 90 10.54 14.22 -3.58
C HIS A 90 10.05 13.78 -2.21
N VAL A 91 9.98 14.71 -1.26
CA VAL A 91 9.23 14.56 -0.03
C VAL A 91 8.26 15.73 0.02
N ARG A 92 6.96 15.46 0.22
CA ARG A 92 5.93 16.49 0.19
C ARG A 92 4.98 16.32 1.37
N TYR A 93 4.76 17.41 2.08
CA TYR A 93 3.63 17.49 2.99
C TYR A 93 2.31 17.50 2.21
N LYS A 94 1.33 16.76 2.72
CA LYS A 94 -0.06 16.68 2.24
C LYS A 94 -0.99 16.55 3.43
N SER A 95 -2.28 16.79 3.20
CA SER A 95 -3.32 16.58 4.21
C SER A 95 -3.50 15.10 4.59
N GLU A 96 -3.12 14.18 3.69
CA GLU A 96 -3.27 12.75 3.89
C GLU A 96 -2.11 12.01 3.20
N ILE A 97 -1.64 10.91 3.78
CA ILE A 97 -0.61 10.04 3.17
C ILE A 97 -1.16 9.19 2.02
N VAL A 98 -2.47 8.99 2.02
CA VAL A 98 -3.25 8.49 0.88
C VAL A 98 -4.57 9.26 0.83
N HIS A 99 -4.84 9.94 -0.28
CA HIS A 99 -6.00 10.81 -0.40
C HIS A 99 -7.28 9.99 -0.57
N SER A 100 -8.04 9.85 0.51
CA SER A 100 -9.30 9.08 0.54
C SER A 100 -10.54 9.96 0.51
N GLY A 101 -10.40 11.27 0.70
CA GLY A 101 -11.55 12.17 0.88
C GLY A 101 -12.22 12.02 2.26
N LEU A 102 -11.81 11.04 3.07
CA LEU A 102 -12.28 10.80 4.43
C LEU A 102 -11.40 11.59 5.41
N ARG A 103 -11.59 12.91 5.42
CA ARG A 103 -10.71 13.84 6.14
C ARG A 103 -11.04 14.03 7.61
N ASP A 104 -12.22 13.61 8.07
CA ASP A 104 -12.57 13.74 9.48
C ASP A 104 -12.05 12.52 10.27
N PRO A 105 -10.97 12.69 11.06
CA PRO A 105 -10.40 11.60 11.84
C PRO A 105 -11.33 11.12 12.97
N ASN A 106 -12.38 11.89 13.32
CA ASN A 106 -13.41 11.42 14.25
C ASN A 106 -14.34 10.38 13.61
N ILE A 107 -14.36 10.31 12.28
CA ILE A 107 -15.16 9.35 11.53
C ILE A 107 -14.29 8.14 11.16
N ILE A 108 -13.12 8.37 10.56
CA ILE A 108 -12.23 7.30 10.08
C ILE A 108 -10.80 7.54 10.57
N ASN A 109 -10.35 6.69 11.49
CA ASN A 109 -8.97 6.67 11.97
C ASN A 109 -8.40 5.23 11.95
N PRO A 110 -7.53 4.89 10.99
CA PRO A 110 -6.97 3.54 10.89
C PRO A 110 -6.12 3.11 12.10
N GLN A 111 -5.61 4.04 12.90
CA GLN A 111 -4.89 3.71 14.14
C GLN A 111 -5.83 3.21 15.25
N LEU A 112 -7.12 3.55 15.18
CA LEU A 112 -8.13 3.13 16.16
C LEU A 112 -8.94 1.93 15.69
N LYS A 113 -9.32 1.92 14.41
CA LYS A 113 -10.18 0.86 13.85
C LYS A 113 -9.89 0.68 12.37
N THR A 114 -9.57 -0.55 11.99
CA THR A 114 -9.34 -0.98 10.61
C THR A 114 -9.74 -2.45 10.46
N GLY A 115 -9.68 -2.98 9.24
CA GLY A 115 -9.98 -4.38 8.97
C GLY A 115 -8.95 -5.31 9.61
N LYS A 116 -9.33 -6.56 9.88
CA LYS A 116 -8.40 -7.58 10.39
C LYS A 116 -7.33 -7.88 9.33
N HIS A 117 -6.06 -7.70 9.67
CA HIS A 117 -4.95 -8.06 8.79
C HIS A 117 -4.89 -9.58 8.61
N LEU A 118 -4.85 -10.02 7.36
CA LEU A 118 -4.53 -11.38 6.97
C LEU A 118 -3.13 -11.39 6.37
N GLU A 119 -2.25 -12.24 6.88
CA GLU A 119 -0.97 -12.49 6.23
C GLU A 119 -1.17 -13.12 4.85
N PRO A 120 -0.20 -12.99 3.92
CA PRO A 120 -0.32 -13.52 2.56
C PRO A 120 -0.85 -14.95 2.42
N VAL A 121 -0.37 -15.86 3.27
CA VAL A 121 -0.80 -17.27 3.24
C VAL A 121 -2.26 -17.42 3.70
N GLU A 122 -2.66 -16.71 4.76
CA GLU A 122 -4.03 -16.73 5.27
C GLU A 122 -5.02 -16.15 4.25
N PHE A 123 -4.62 -15.08 3.56
CA PHE A 123 -5.39 -14.51 2.47
C PHE A 123 -5.56 -15.51 1.32
N MET A 124 -4.48 -16.20 0.92
CA MET A 124 -4.52 -17.22 -0.13
C MET A 124 -5.48 -18.37 0.20
N GLU A 125 -5.54 -18.80 1.46
CA GLU A 125 -6.42 -19.88 1.91
C GLU A 125 -7.89 -19.46 2.07
N MET A 126 -8.14 -18.16 2.27
CA MET A 126 -9.47 -17.62 2.52
C MET A 126 -10.16 -17.10 1.25
N LYS A 127 -9.40 -16.55 0.29
CA LYS A 127 -9.95 -15.81 -0.86
C LYS A 127 -10.92 -16.60 -1.76
N ASP A 128 -10.81 -17.93 -1.78
CA ASP A 128 -11.60 -18.81 -2.66
C ASP A 128 -12.84 -19.41 -1.98
N ARG A 129 -13.19 -18.98 -0.76
CA ARG A 129 -14.38 -19.47 -0.05
C ARG A 129 -15.66 -18.80 -0.57
N ASP A 130 -16.76 -19.55 -0.62
CA ASP A 130 -18.05 -19.08 -1.15
C ASP A 130 -18.72 -17.95 -0.33
N ASP A 131 -18.30 -17.79 0.93
CA ASP A 131 -18.76 -16.74 1.84
C ASP A 131 -17.86 -15.49 1.86
N VAL A 132 -16.87 -15.44 0.96
CA VAL A 132 -15.89 -14.36 0.85
C VAL A 132 -16.11 -13.53 -0.42
N VAL A 133 -15.90 -12.22 -0.28
CA VAL A 133 -15.82 -11.26 -1.37
C VAL A 133 -14.44 -10.63 -1.34
N VAL A 134 -13.64 -10.88 -2.37
CA VAL A 134 -12.36 -10.21 -2.57
C VAL A 134 -12.62 -8.87 -3.25
N LEU A 135 -12.25 -7.76 -2.60
CA LEU A 135 -12.54 -6.40 -3.04
C LEU A 135 -11.25 -5.65 -3.40
N ASP A 136 -11.13 -5.27 -4.66
CA ASP A 136 -10.07 -4.37 -5.13
C ASP A 136 -10.44 -2.92 -4.81
N VAL A 137 -9.66 -2.26 -3.96
CA VAL A 137 -9.88 -0.85 -3.60
C VAL A 137 -8.98 0.11 -4.39
N ARG A 138 -8.36 -0.38 -5.47
CA ARG A 138 -7.52 0.42 -6.37
C ARG A 138 -8.34 1.08 -7.48
N SER A 139 -7.69 2.02 -8.17
CA SER A 139 -8.28 2.74 -9.30
C SER A 139 -8.45 1.84 -10.53
N ASN A 140 -9.31 2.27 -11.45
CA ASN A 140 -9.60 1.61 -12.73
C ASN A 140 -8.37 1.18 -13.52
N TYR A 141 -7.40 2.08 -13.68
CA TYR A 141 -6.18 1.78 -14.42
C TYR A 141 -5.28 0.75 -13.72
N GLU A 142 -5.36 0.62 -12.38
CA GLU A 142 -4.55 -0.34 -11.62
C GLU A 142 -5.12 -1.76 -11.74
N HIS A 143 -6.44 -1.92 -11.64
CA HIS A 143 -7.09 -3.24 -11.71
C HIS A 143 -7.26 -3.74 -13.16
N SER A 144 -7.31 -2.83 -14.14
CA SER A 144 -7.28 -3.18 -15.56
C SER A 144 -5.93 -3.78 -15.99
N LEU A 145 -4.84 -3.43 -15.31
CA LEU A 145 -3.51 -3.98 -15.58
C LEU A 145 -3.33 -5.39 -14.98
N GLY A 146 -3.99 -5.64 -13.86
CA GLY A 146 -3.98 -6.94 -13.19
C GLY A 146 -4.70 -6.87 -11.86
N LYS A 147 -5.31 -7.98 -11.45
CA LYS A 147 -6.14 -8.09 -10.23
C LYS A 147 -6.23 -9.54 -9.78
N PHE A 148 -6.72 -9.79 -8.57
CA PHE A 148 -7.04 -11.15 -8.17
C PHE A 148 -8.20 -11.70 -8.99
N LYS A 149 -8.10 -12.99 -9.36
CA LYS A 149 -9.18 -13.72 -9.99
C LYS A 149 -10.48 -13.57 -9.20
N ASN A 150 -11.58 -13.31 -9.90
CA ASN A 150 -12.93 -13.09 -9.33
C ASN A 150 -13.06 -11.87 -8.38
N ALA A 151 -12.05 -11.01 -8.27
CA ALA A 151 -12.16 -9.82 -7.42
C ALA A 151 -13.28 -8.89 -7.92
N VAL A 152 -14.09 -8.41 -6.97
CA VAL A 152 -15.02 -7.30 -7.18
C VAL A 152 -14.19 -6.03 -7.34
N THR A 153 -14.44 -5.32 -8.43
CA THR A 153 -13.82 -4.03 -8.75
C THR A 153 -14.86 -2.94 -8.70
N LEU A 154 -14.44 -1.73 -8.35
CA LEU A 154 -15.27 -0.52 -8.36
C LEU A 154 -14.86 0.37 -9.53
N ASP A 155 -15.84 1.07 -10.10
CA ASP A 155 -15.59 2.06 -11.15
C ASP A 155 -15.13 3.39 -10.52
N ILE A 156 -13.85 3.45 -10.13
CA ILE A 156 -13.24 4.62 -9.49
C ILE A 156 -11.94 5.02 -10.18
N ASP A 157 -11.81 6.31 -10.52
CA ASP A 157 -10.57 6.86 -11.07
C ASP A 157 -9.56 7.16 -9.97
N ASN A 158 -10.02 7.58 -8.80
CA ASN A 158 -9.19 7.91 -7.65
C ASN A 158 -9.71 7.24 -6.38
N PHE A 159 -8.82 6.96 -5.43
CA PHE A 159 -9.22 6.36 -4.15
C PHE A 159 -10.18 7.25 -3.34
N ARG A 160 -10.13 8.57 -3.52
CA ARG A 160 -11.08 9.50 -2.90
C ARG A 160 -12.53 9.34 -3.35
N ASP A 161 -12.76 8.60 -4.43
CA ASP A 161 -14.08 8.32 -4.99
C ASP A 161 -14.68 7.05 -4.32
N PHE A 162 -13.86 6.24 -3.63
CA PHE A 162 -14.28 5.03 -2.92
C PHE A 162 -15.48 5.23 -1.96
N PRO A 163 -15.56 6.32 -1.16
CA PRO A 163 -16.69 6.52 -0.26
C PRO A 163 -18.05 6.60 -0.97
N ALA A 164 -18.08 7.09 -2.22
CA ALA A 164 -19.32 7.15 -3.00
C ALA A 164 -19.83 5.75 -3.43
N MET A 165 -18.95 4.74 -3.42
CA MET A 165 -19.26 3.38 -3.90
C MET A 165 -19.84 2.46 -2.83
N ILE A 166 -19.96 2.93 -1.58
CA ILE A 166 -20.42 2.11 -0.44
C ILE A 166 -21.80 1.49 -0.69
N ASN A 167 -22.71 2.22 -1.32
CA ASN A 167 -24.05 1.71 -1.63
C ASN A 167 -24.03 0.49 -2.56
N GLU A 168 -23.08 0.42 -3.49
CA GLU A 168 -22.93 -0.73 -4.39
C GLU A 168 -22.44 -1.98 -3.66
N LEU A 169 -21.72 -1.78 -2.56
CA LEU A 169 -21.18 -2.84 -1.71
C LEU A 169 -22.20 -3.34 -0.68
N ALA A 170 -23.31 -2.63 -0.43
CA ALA A 170 -24.27 -2.96 0.62
C ALA A 170 -24.84 -4.38 0.52
N LYS A 171 -24.92 -4.93 -0.69
CA LYS A 171 -25.35 -6.33 -0.96
C LYS A 171 -24.40 -7.39 -0.39
N PHE A 172 -23.19 -7.00 0.04
CA PHE A 172 -22.19 -7.89 0.60
C PHE A 172 -22.05 -7.76 2.13
N LYS A 173 -22.97 -7.05 2.81
CA LYS A 173 -22.89 -6.85 4.28
C LYS A 173 -22.88 -8.16 5.08
N ASP A 174 -23.50 -9.22 4.57
CA ASP A 174 -23.54 -10.54 5.21
C ASP A 174 -22.37 -11.46 4.78
N LYS A 175 -21.39 -10.93 4.02
CA LYS A 175 -20.23 -11.67 3.52
C LYS A 175 -18.95 -11.21 4.24
N LYS A 176 -17.92 -12.05 4.19
CA LYS A 176 -16.57 -11.67 4.61
C LYS A 176 -15.93 -10.85 3.49
N ILE A 177 -15.54 -9.61 3.76
CA ILE A 177 -14.90 -8.74 2.77
C ILE A 177 -13.39 -8.79 2.96
N LEU A 178 -12.66 -9.19 1.93
CA LEU A 178 -11.19 -9.21 1.90
C LEU A 178 -10.71 -8.08 0.99
N THR A 179 -10.27 -6.97 1.56
CA THR A 179 -9.77 -5.83 0.79
C THR A 179 -8.29 -5.99 0.44
N TYR A 180 -7.89 -5.51 -0.74
CA TYR A 180 -6.48 -5.45 -1.12
C TYR A 180 -6.15 -4.22 -1.98
N CYS A 181 -4.89 -3.82 -1.94
CA CYS A 181 -4.30 -2.84 -2.84
C CYS A 181 -2.80 -3.15 -3.02
N THR A 182 -2.04 -2.30 -3.72
CA THR A 182 -0.63 -2.54 -4.03
C THR A 182 0.23 -2.79 -2.79
N GLY A 183 0.20 -1.87 -1.82
CA GLY A 183 1.08 -1.90 -0.65
C GLY A 183 0.40 -1.99 0.72
N GLY A 184 -0.94 -2.01 0.76
CA GLY A 184 -1.77 -2.08 1.97
C GLY A 184 -2.43 -0.75 2.39
N ILE A 185 -1.80 0.40 2.11
CA ILE A 185 -2.21 1.69 2.69
C ILE A 185 -3.67 2.13 2.43
N LYS A 186 -4.23 1.82 1.25
CA LYS A 186 -5.63 2.14 0.91
C LYS A 186 -6.61 1.28 1.72
N CYS A 187 -6.25 0.01 1.96
CA CYS A 187 -7.08 -0.93 2.71
C CYS A 187 -7.32 -0.48 4.14
N GLU A 188 -6.37 0.25 4.72
CA GLU A 188 -6.49 0.78 6.08
C GLU A 188 -7.68 1.74 6.21
N LYS A 189 -7.83 2.67 5.26
CA LYS A 189 -8.98 3.60 5.25
C LYS A 189 -10.24 2.94 4.70
N ALA A 190 -10.12 2.11 3.67
CA ALA A 190 -11.27 1.45 3.05
C ALA A 190 -11.96 0.49 4.04
N SER A 191 -11.19 -0.33 4.75
CA SER A 191 -11.72 -1.29 5.71
C SER A 191 -12.33 -0.60 6.91
N ALA A 192 -11.70 0.48 7.41
CA ALA A 192 -12.29 1.32 8.45
C ALA A 192 -13.65 1.90 8.03
N LEU A 193 -13.77 2.36 6.78
CA LEU A 193 -15.04 2.87 6.24
C LEU A 193 -16.09 1.76 6.13
N LEU A 194 -15.74 0.59 5.62
CA LEU A 194 -16.68 -0.55 5.56
C LEU A 194 -17.19 -0.91 6.96
N LEU A 195 -16.32 -0.96 7.96
CA LEU A 195 -16.72 -1.23 9.34
C LEU A 195 -17.61 -0.12 9.93
N HIS A 196 -17.40 1.14 9.52
CA HIS A 196 -18.26 2.27 9.91
C HIS A 196 -19.66 2.14 9.29
N GLU A 197 -19.73 1.71 8.03
CA GLU A 197 -20.95 1.55 7.24
C GLU A 197 -21.73 0.26 7.56
N GLY A 198 -21.32 -0.48 8.60
CA GLY A 198 -22.04 -1.62 9.15
C GLY A 198 -21.71 -2.98 8.52
N PHE A 199 -20.57 -3.10 7.83
CA PHE A 199 -20.01 -4.42 7.51
C PHE A 199 -19.35 -4.99 8.78
N THR A 200 -19.58 -6.27 9.07
CA THR A 200 -19.09 -6.89 10.32
C THR A 200 -17.75 -7.60 10.15
N ASP A 201 -17.56 -8.28 9.02
CA ASP A 201 -16.43 -9.17 8.77
C ASP A 201 -15.52 -8.62 7.68
N VAL A 202 -14.77 -7.57 8.03
CA VAL A 202 -13.84 -6.90 7.12
C VAL A 202 -12.40 -7.27 7.44
N TYR A 203 -11.71 -7.77 6.43
CA TYR A 203 -10.31 -8.19 6.44
C TYR A 203 -9.53 -7.41 5.38
N GLN A 204 -8.21 -7.37 5.53
CA GLN A 204 -7.31 -6.76 4.57
C GLN A 204 -6.03 -7.56 4.38
N LEU A 205 -5.55 -7.64 3.13
CA LEU A 205 -4.28 -8.27 2.81
C LEU A 205 -3.13 -7.45 3.40
N HIS A 206 -2.47 -8.00 4.42
CA HIS A 206 -1.33 -7.36 5.06
C HIS A 206 -0.17 -7.20 4.07
N GLY A 207 0.39 -5.99 4.01
CA GLY A 207 1.42 -5.64 3.05
C GLY A 207 1.00 -5.57 1.57
N GLY A 208 -0.27 -5.85 1.25
CA GLY A 208 -0.82 -5.75 -0.10
C GLY A 208 -0.26 -6.77 -1.10
N ILE A 209 -0.56 -6.54 -2.38
CA ILE A 209 -0.18 -7.42 -3.51
C ILE A 209 1.34 -7.67 -3.54
N ILE A 210 2.15 -6.66 -3.20
CA ILE A 210 3.62 -6.79 -3.24
C ILE A 210 4.13 -7.80 -2.19
N LYS A 211 3.61 -7.76 -0.95
CA LYS A 211 3.98 -8.75 0.07
C LYS A 211 3.43 -10.14 -0.30
N TYR A 212 2.22 -10.18 -0.85
CA TYR A 212 1.60 -11.43 -1.33
C TYR A 212 2.41 -12.14 -2.41
N GLY A 213 2.93 -11.42 -3.40
CA GLY A 213 3.82 -11.97 -4.42
C GLY A 213 5.08 -12.59 -3.84
N LYS A 214 5.67 -11.96 -2.81
CA LYS A 214 6.92 -12.41 -2.17
C LYS A 214 6.74 -13.62 -1.27
N GLU A 215 5.65 -13.69 -0.52
CA GLU A 215 5.47 -14.69 0.55
C GLU A 215 4.51 -15.82 0.19
N ALA A 216 3.54 -15.56 -0.70
CA ALA A 216 2.57 -16.55 -1.17
C ALA A 216 2.71 -16.87 -2.68
N GLY A 217 3.76 -16.36 -3.33
CA GLY A 217 4.05 -16.63 -4.75
C GLY A 217 3.09 -15.96 -5.74
N GLY A 218 2.20 -15.09 -5.27
CA GLY A 218 1.30 -14.32 -6.13
C GLY A 218 0.22 -15.12 -6.84
N LYS A 219 -0.08 -16.33 -6.37
CA LYS A 219 -1.06 -17.23 -6.97
C LYS A 219 -2.41 -16.53 -7.22
N ASP A 220 -2.99 -16.75 -8.39
CA ASP A 220 -4.28 -16.23 -8.85
C ASP A 220 -4.37 -14.69 -8.92
N PHE A 221 -3.24 -13.98 -8.87
CA PHE A 221 -3.17 -12.61 -9.34
C PHE A 221 -2.94 -12.63 -10.85
N GLU A 222 -3.92 -12.16 -11.60
CA GLU A 222 -3.94 -12.13 -13.06
C GLU A 222 -3.28 -10.82 -13.54
N GLY A 223 -2.48 -10.87 -14.60
CA GLY A 223 -1.82 -9.68 -15.16
C GLY A 223 -0.65 -9.16 -14.31
N LYS A 224 -0.44 -7.83 -14.31
CA LYS A 224 0.68 -7.18 -13.61
C LYS A 224 0.21 -6.23 -12.52
N CYS A 225 1.01 -6.07 -11.47
CA CYS A 225 0.70 -5.14 -10.39
C CYS A 225 1.22 -3.74 -10.74
N TYR A 226 0.33 -2.75 -10.82
CA TYR A 226 0.73 -1.36 -11.03
C TYR A 226 1.54 -0.81 -9.85
N VAL A 227 2.63 -0.10 -10.15
CA VAL A 227 3.48 0.59 -9.16
C VAL A 227 3.71 2.05 -9.54
N PHE A 228 3.76 2.92 -8.52
CA PHE A 228 3.79 4.38 -8.69
C PHE A 228 5.23 4.94 -8.88
N ASP A 229 6.01 4.26 -9.72
CA ASP A 229 7.41 4.58 -10.02
C ASP A 229 7.74 4.25 -11.49
N ASN A 230 8.99 4.47 -11.91
CA ASN A 230 9.38 4.33 -13.32
C ASN A 230 9.26 2.90 -13.87
N ARG A 231 9.05 1.88 -13.01
CA ARG A 231 8.80 0.50 -13.46
C ARG A 231 7.41 0.36 -14.07
N LEU A 232 6.46 1.24 -13.70
CA LEU A 232 5.03 1.25 -14.07
C LEU A 232 4.23 0.02 -13.62
N SER A 233 4.83 -1.17 -13.71
CA SER A 233 4.23 -2.43 -13.28
C SER A 233 5.31 -3.42 -12.86
N VAL A 234 4.95 -4.38 -12.01
CA VAL A 234 5.81 -5.49 -11.61
C VAL A 234 5.05 -6.81 -11.73
N ASP A 235 5.77 -7.87 -12.09
CA ASP A 235 5.25 -9.24 -12.07
C ASP A 235 5.23 -9.72 -10.61
N VAL A 236 4.07 -10.20 -10.17
CA VAL A 236 3.88 -10.66 -8.77
C VAL A 236 3.52 -12.14 -8.67
N ASN A 237 2.97 -12.72 -9.73
CA ASN A 237 2.53 -14.12 -9.77
C ASN A 237 3.61 -14.99 -10.42
N SER A 238 4.21 -15.88 -9.64
CA SER A 238 5.16 -16.89 -10.11
C SER A 238 4.57 -18.30 -10.14
N VAL A 239 3.38 -18.50 -9.57
CA VAL A 239 2.75 -19.82 -9.42
C VAL A 239 1.90 -20.18 -10.64
N ASN A 240 1.09 -19.25 -11.15
CA ASN A 240 0.21 -19.45 -12.30
C ASN A 240 -0.01 -18.15 -13.10
N PRO A 241 1.03 -17.56 -13.70
CA PRO A 241 1.01 -16.23 -14.32
C PRO A 241 0.13 -16.09 -15.58
N MET A 242 -0.38 -17.19 -16.12
CA MET A 242 -1.17 -17.25 -17.36
C MET A 242 -2.67 -17.45 -17.11
N VAL A 243 -3.12 -17.31 -15.86
CA VAL A 243 -4.55 -17.33 -15.51
C VAL A 243 -5.17 -15.98 -15.78
#